data_AF-A0A3G1B685-F1
#
_entry.id   AF-A0A3G1B685-F1
#
_cell.length_a   1.000
_cell.length_b   1.000
_cell.length_c   1.000
_cell.angle_alpha   90.00
_cell.angle_beta   90.00
_cell.angle_gamma   90.00
#
_symmetry.space_group_name_H-M   'P 1'
#
loop_
_entity.id
_entity.type
_entity.pdbx_description
1 polymer ?
#
loop_
_entity_poly.entity_id
_entity_poly.type
_entity_poly.pdbx_seq_one_letter_code
_entity_poly.pdbx_strand_id
1 'polypeptide(L)'
;MSLKDSKMEKKLDTPLTSRLLVICVDRDNDVGDKAGVLTPVVGRDSCIGAAQKLALQDPEDADANSIFFAIKTYEDLVSKGYQAEVIVVAGVGDRGVQADEKIIREVKSVLSSFSANGAVIVSDGEDDESVIPIIQNVVPIVSVQRCVMKVSRSVEYSYAVFGKYLKMIAYDSKYSKFFLGVPGILLLIGGIGTISGYTQEIFAVLVSILGGAFLIRAFDVDRAWANWSKPTPAGLIRMFTMVTGVIIGLASILSGFSAIHTNILDPQVIGTGVPNILSDRVTFGQFIAGAIPFLWIGMGAIFGGILLSNWLKGSLRQITDVLRMIVLVSLYPTVYQFTNLLINDESSFTLIPPFLAGLAITLISATFLFRKYRKKKGGEVLSE
;
A
#
# COMPACT_ATOMS: atom_id res chain seq x y z
N MET A 1 -14.00 -68.39 24.23
CA MET A 1 -13.86 -67.07 23.58
C MET A 1 -14.37 -66.03 24.55
N SER A 2 -13.61 -64.94 24.74
CA SER A 2 -13.79 -63.88 25.76
C SER A 2 -13.22 -64.18 27.15
N LEU A 3 -11.95 -63.79 27.33
CA LEU A 3 -11.35 -63.53 28.64
C LEU A 3 -11.84 -62.14 29.08
N LYS A 4 -12.66 -62.12 30.13
CA LYS A 4 -13.12 -60.93 30.84
C LYS A 4 -11.98 -60.32 31.65
N ASP A 5 -11.88 -59.00 31.53
CA ASP A 5 -11.63 -58.03 32.61
C ASP A 5 -10.57 -58.39 33.64
N SER A 6 -9.31 -58.11 33.30
CA SER A 6 -8.36 -57.70 34.32
C SER A 6 -7.37 -56.69 33.75
N LYS A 7 -7.21 -55.58 34.46
CA LYS A 7 -6.20 -54.53 34.25
C LYS A 7 -6.41 -53.60 33.05
N MET A 8 -7.34 -52.66 33.16
CA MET A 8 -7.11 -51.28 32.69
C MET A 8 -7.90 -50.26 33.53
N GLU A 9 -7.76 -50.33 34.86
CA GLU A 9 -7.68 -49.09 35.64
C GLU A 9 -6.25 -48.56 35.47
N LYS A 10 -5.96 -48.04 34.28
CA LYS A 10 -4.77 -47.22 34.09
C LYS A 10 -5.14 -45.89 34.73
N LYS A 11 -4.66 -45.71 35.97
CA LYS A 11 -4.59 -44.44 36.69
C LYS A 11 -4.59 -43.28 35.69
N LEU A 12 -5.61 -42.44 35.75
CA LEU A 12 -5.44 -41.05 35.37
C LEU A 12 -4.42 -40.48 36.36
N ASP A 13 -3.14 -40.70 36.08
CA ASP A 13 -2.08 -39.85 36.60
C ASP A 13 -2.29 -38.50 35.91
N THR A 14 -3.16 -37.67 36.48
CA THR A 14 -3.08 -36.23 36.31
C THR A 14 -1.63 -35.89 36.61
N PRO A 15 -0.82 -35.35 35.69
CA PRO A 15 0.41 -34.74 36.11
C PRO A 15 -0.06 -33.50 36.89
N LEU A 16 -0.13 -33.62 38.22
CA LEU A 16 -0.06 -32.46 39.08
C LEU A 16 1.19 -31.72 38.62
N THR A 17 1.02 -30.65 37.85
CA THR A 17 2.09 -29.72 37.50
C THR A 17 2.49 -29.01 38.78
N SER A 18 3.15 -29.75 39.68
CA SER A 18 3.48 -29.31 41.01
C SER A 18 4.75 -28.46 41.01
N ARG A 19 5.53 -28.45 39.92
CA ARG A 19 6.80 -27.74 39.80
C ARG A 19 6.80 -26.76 38.61
N LEU A 20 6.53 -25.49 38.86
CA LEU A 20 6.37 -24.47 37.82
C LEU A 20 7.59 -23.54 37.76
N LEU A 21 8.04 -23.21 36.55
CA LEU A 21 9.07 -22.22 36.31
C LEU A 21 8.44 -20.93 35.78
N VAL A 22 8.53 -19.83 36.54
CA VAL A 22 8.08 -18.52 36.08
C VAL A 22 9.22 -17.84 35.35
N ILE A 23 9.03 -17.53 34.07
CA ILE A 23 10.09 -17.03 33.18
C ILE A 23 9.70 -15.62 32.73
N CYS A 24 10.44 -14.61 33.21
CA CYS A 24 10.45 -13.29 32.58
C CYS A 24 11.45 -13.31 31.43
N VAL A 25 11.01 -12.89 30.25
CA VAL A 25 11.86 -12.83 29.05
C VAL A 25 12.18 -11.37 28.75
N ASP A 26 13.45 -11.10 28.49
CA ASP A 26 13.97 -9.84 27.94
C ASP A 26 14.79 -10.17 26.68
N ARG A 27 14.18 -10.08 25.50
CA ARG A 27 14.80 -10.60 24.27
C ARG A 27 15.97 -9.75 23.77
N ASP A 28 15.97 -8.45 24.00
CA ASP A 28 17.02 -7.52 23.56
C ASP A 28 18.04 -7.18 24.63
N ASN A 29 18.01 -7.88 25.77
CA ASN A 29 19.06 -7.86 26.78
C ASN A 29 19.19 -6.51 27.49
N ASP A 30 18.11 -5.78 27.68
CA ASP A 30 18.09 -4.52 28.42
C ASP A 30 18.51 -4.72 29.90
N VAL A 31 18.19 -5.87 30.50
CA VAL A 31 18.67 -6.31 31.82
C VAL A 31 20.21 -6.43 31.85
N GLY A 32 20.81 -6.92 30.76
CA GLY A 32 22.26 -7.08 30.64
C GLY A 32 22.95 -5.75 30.32
N ASP A 33 22.46 -5.05 29.30
CA ASP A 33 23.12 -3.91 28.69
C ASP A 33 22.92 -2.62 29.50
N LYS A 34 21.71 -2.39 30.05
CA LYS A 34 21.41 -1.20 30.86
C LYS A 34 21.74 -1.41 32.33
N ALA A 35 21.35 -2.55 32.91
CA ALA A 35 21.49 -2.80 34.35
C ALA A 35 22.79 -3.53 34.75
N GLY A 36 23.57 -4.03 33.79
CA GLY A 36 24.80 -4.77 34.04
C GLY A 36 24.58 -6.09 34.80
N VAL A 37 23.40 -6.69 34.63
CA VAL A 37 23.02 -7.93 35.34
C VAL A 37 23.29 -9.13 34.44
N LEU A 38 24.02 -10.11 34.96
CA LEU A 38 24.29 -11.36 34.24
C LEU A 38 23.07 -12.29 34.30
N THR A 39 22.57 -12.69 33.14
CA THR A 39 21.49 -13.65 32.96
C THR A 39 22.03 -15.09 32.75
N PRO A 40 21.30 -16.14 33.19
CA PRO A 40 19.98 -16.09 33.82
C PRO A 40 20.05 -15.68 35.29
N VAL A 41 19.12 -14.83 35.71
CA VAL A 41 18.91 -14.51 37.13
C VAL A 41 17.93 -15.52 37.69
N VAL A 42 18.28 -16.18 38.79
CA VAL A 42 17.46 -17.24 39.39
C VAL A 42 17.16 -16.89 40.83
N GLY A 43 15.90 -17.06 41.23
CA GLY A 43 15.47 -16.86 42.61
C GLY A 43 14.85 -15.49 42.85
N ARG A 44 13.87 -15.47 43.76
CA ARG A 44 13.07 -14.29 44.10
C ARG A 44 13.92 -13.05 44.40
N ASP A 45 14.86 -13.16 45.34
CA ASP A 45 15.61 -12.00 45.82
C ASP A 45 16.62 -11.50 44.79
N SER A 46 17.20 -12.40 43.99
CA SER A 46 18.06 -12.05 42.86
C SER A 46 17.29 -11.33 41.76
N CYS A 47 16.07 -11.78 41.44
CA CYS A 47 15.19 -11.10 40.48
C CYS A 47 14.75 -9.72 41.00
N ILE A 48 14.47 -9.57 42.30
CA ILE A 48 14.19 -8.25 42.89
C ILE A 48 15.39 -7.31 42.73
N GLY A 49 16.60 -7.80 43.00
CA GLY A 49 17.83 -7.03 42.80
C GLY A 49 18.05 -6.62 41.35
N ALA A 50 17.75 -7.52 40.40
CA ALA A 50 17.83 -7.22 38.97
C ALA A 50 16.80 -6.15 38.55
N ALA A 51 15.54 -6.30 38.95
CA ALA A 51 14.47 -5.33 38.66
C ALA A 51 14.76 -3.95 39.27
N GLN A 52 15.27 -3.90 40.51
CA GLN A 52 15.66 -2.65 41.15
C GLN A 52 16.81 -1.96 40.42
N LYS A 53 17.84 -2.71 40.00
CA LYS A 53 18.94 -2.14 39.22
C LYS A 53 18.45 -1.59 37.89
N LEU A 54 17.60 -2.34 37.18
CA LEU A 54 17.06 -1.90 35.90
C LEU A 54 16.18 -0.66 36.05
N ALA A 55 15.24 -0.66 37.01
CA ALA A 55 14.40 0.51 37.28
C ALA A 55 15.18 1.76 37.72
N LEU A 56 16.35 1.59 38.36
CA LEU A 56 17.22 2.71 38.74
C LEU A 56 18.04 3.25 37.57
N GLN A 57 18.39 2.39 36.59
CA GLN A 57 19.14 2.80 35.40
C GLN A 57 18.22 3.36 34.32
N ASP A 58 17.08 2.71 34.08
CA ASP A 58 16.08 3.09 33.09
C ASP A 58 14.65 2.97 33.67
N PRO A 59 14.15 4.02 34.34
CA PRO A 59 12.82 4.00 34.97
C PRO A 59 11.66 4.09 33.97
N GLU A 60 11.92 4.44 32.70
CA GLU A 60 10.90 4.52 31.65
C GLU A 60 10.62 3.16 31.01
N ASP A 61 11.52 2.20 31.23
CA ASP A 61 11.45 0.86 30.67
C ASP A 61 10.34 0.00 31.29
N ALA A 62 9.69 -0.81 30.46
CA ALA A 62 8.66 -1.74 30.89
C ALA A 62 9.24 -2.99 31.55
N ASP A 63 10.46 -3.39 31.18
CA ASP A 63 11.10 -4.64 31.58
C ASP A 63 11.23 -4.80 33.10
N ALA A 64 11.58 -3.72 33.80
CA ALA A 64 11.68 -3.78 35.27
C ALA A 64 10.34 -4.16 35.91
N ASN A 65 9.23 -3.65 35.35
CA ASN A 65 7.89 -3.98 35.82
C ASN A 65 7.48 -5.40 35.41
N SER A 66 7.92 -5.88 34.25
CA SER A 66 7.75 -7.27 33.82
C SER A 66 8.43 -8.25 34.79
N ILE A 67 9.64 -7.93 35.27
CA ILE A 67 10.33 -8.73 36.30
C ILE A 67 9.55 -8.70 37.63
N PHE A 68 9.07 -7.53 38.07
CA PHE A 68 8.22 -7.45 39.27
C PHE A 68 6.91 -8.24 39.11
N PHE A 69 6.33 -8.26 37.90
CA PHE A 69 5.16 -9.06 37.59
C PHE A 69 5.45 -10.56 37.66
N ALA A 70 6.62 -11.00 37.20
CA ALA A 70 7.08 -12.38 37.33
C ALA A 70 7.29 -12.81 38.78
N ILE A 71 7.90 -11.95 39.60
CA ILE A 71 8.06 -12.18 41.05
C ILE A 71 6.70 -12.34 41.72
N LYS A 72 5.76 -11.44 41.44
CA LYS A 72 4.39 -11.52 41.96
C LYS A 72 3.71 -12.83 41.54
N THR A 73 3.83 -13.21 40.27
CA THR A 73 3.26 -14.46 39.74
C THR A 73 3.84 -15.67 40.46
N TYR A 74 5.14 -15.68 40.74
CA TYR A 74 5.78 -16.70 41.54
C TYR A 74 5.22 -16.76 42.97
N GLU A 75 5.08 -15.63 43.66
CA GLU A 75 4.52 -15.59 45.03
C GLU A 75 3.06 -16.08 45.06
N ASP A 76 2.26 -15.73 44.05
CA ASP A 76 0.89 -16.18 43.89
C ASP A 76 0.81 -17.70 43.65
N LEU A 77 1.79 -18.30 42.98
CA LEU A 77 1.87 -19.75 42.79
C LEU A 77 2.31 -20.48 44.06
N VAL A 78 3.34 -19.96 44.76
CA VAL A 78 3.81 -20.54 46.02
C VAL A 78 2.72 -20.50 47.09
N SER A 79 1.98 -19.38 47.21
CA SER A 79 0.86 -19.25 48.15
C SER A 79 -0.30 -20.22 47.87
N LYS A 80 -0.46 -20.65 46.62
CA LYS A 80 -1.42 -21.69 46.20
C LYS A 80 -0.91 -23.11 46.38
N GLY A 81 0.31 -23.29 46.89
CA GLY A 81 0.91 -24.60 47.18
C GLY A 81 1.71 -25.24 46.05
N TYR A 82 1.98 -24.51 44.96
CA TYR A 82 2.89 -24.97 43.90
C TYR A 82 4.35 -24.82 44.34
N GLN A 83 5.21 -25.76 43.96
CA GLN A 83 6.66 -25.55 44.03
C GLN A 83 7.07 -24.72 42.80
N ALA A 84 7.17 -23.40 42.96
CA ALA A 84 7.58 -22.54 41.87
C ALA A 84 9.05 -22.11 42.01
N GLU A 85 9.65 -21.67 40.92
CA GLU A 85 10.92 -20.93 40.90
C GLU A 85 10.78 -19.79 39.88
N VAL A 86 11.38 -18.63 40.14
CA VAL A 86 11.32 -17.47 39.23
C VAL A 86 12.68 -17.20 38.61
N ILE A 87 12.68 -16.94 37.31
CA ILE A 87 13.88 -16.58 36.56
C ILE A 87 13.65 -15.40 35.63
N VAL A 88 14.74 -14.66 35.39
CA VAL A 88 14.84 -13.69 34.30
C VAL A 88 15.88 -14.22 33.32
N VAL A 89 15.48 -14.38 32.07
CA VAL A 89 16.35 -14.80 30.97
C VAL A 89 16.43 -13.68 29.96
N ALA A 90 17.62 -13.51 29.36
CA ALA A 90 17.78 -12.47 28.36
C ALA A 90 18.46 -12.97 27.09
N GLY A 91 18.15 -12.31 25.97
CA GLY A 91 18.78 -12.54 24.68
C GLY A 91 20.11 -11.79 24.54
N VAL A 92 20.35 -11.27 23.33
CA VAL A 92 21.50 -10.41 22.99
C VAL A 92 20.99 -9.16 22.29
N GLY A 93 21.68 -8.03 22.43
CA GLY A 93 21.23 -6.72 21.93
C GLY A 93 20.84 -6.66 20.45
N ASP A 94 21.53 -7.41 19.58
CA ASP A 94 21.26 -7.43 18.13
C ASP A 94 20.02 -8.28 17.74
N ARG A 95 19.31 -8.86 18.72
CA ARG A 95 18.11 -9.70 18.54
C ARG A 95 18.36 -10.89 17.58
N GLY A 96 17.28 -11.54 17.14
CA GLY A 96 17.32 -12.62 16.15
C GLY A 96 17.74 -13.98 16.72
N VAL A 97 18.21 -14.88 15.86
CA VAL A 97 18.43 -16.30 16.21
C VAL A 97 19.42 -16.48 17.37
N GLN A 98 20.44 -15.61 17.46
CA GLN A 98 21.42 -15.69 18.55
C GLN A 98 20.82 -15.34 19.92
N ALA A 99 19.85 -14.42 19.95
CA ALA A 99 19.10 -14.08 21.16
C ALA A 99 18.26 -15.28 21.60
N ASP A 100 17.54 -15.88 20.65
CA ASP A 100 16.70 -17.05 20.90
C ASP A 100 17.53 -18.26 21.38
N GLU A 101 18.71 -18.49 20.79
CA GLU A 101 19.65 -19.53 21.22
C GLU A 101 20.22 -19.29 22.62
N LYS A 102 20.51 -18.04 23.00
CA LYS A 102 20.94 -17.69 24.37
C LYS A 102 19.83 -17.98 25.37
N ILE A 103 18.61 -17.50 25.10
CA ILE A 103 17.44 -17.73 25.96
C ILE A 103 17.21 -19.23 26.20
N ILE A 104 17.27 -20.07 25.15
CA ILE A 104 17.15 -21.53 25.30
C ILE A 104 18.24 -22.10 26.20
N ARG A 105 19.50 -21.69 26.01
CA ARG A 105 20.63 -22.19 26.81
C ARG A 105 20.46 -21.84 28.28
N GLU A 106 20.03 -20.61 28.56
CA GLU A 106 19.76 -20.14 29.91
C GLU A 106 18.62 -20.93 30.57
N VAL A 107 17.49 -21.10 29.89
CA VAL A 107 16.36 -21.91 30.38
C VAL A 107 16.78 -23.36 30.64
N LYS A 108 17.55 -23.99 29.73
CA LYS A 108 18.07 -25.35 29.92
C LYS A 108 19.00 -25.47 31.13
N SER A 109 19.86 -24.47 31.35
CA SER A 109 20.75 -24.42 32.50
C SER A 109 19.95 -24.42 33.81
N VAL A 110 18.91 -23.60 33.90
CA VAL A 110 18.02 -23.56 35.07
C VAL A 110 17.28 -24.88 35.27
N LEU A 111 16.74 -25.46 34.20
CA LEU A 111 16.00 -26.72 34.28
C LEU A 111 16.85 -27.91 34.76
N SER A 112 18.18 -27.85 34.58
CA SER A 112 19.10 -28.86 35.11
C SER A 112 19.18 -28.85 36.64
N SER A 113 19.02 -27.67 37.25
CA SER A 113 19.02 -27.47 38.71
C SER A 113 17.60 -27.56 39.30
N PHE A 114 16.60 -27.09 38.55
CA PHE A 114 15.20 -27.10 38.95
C PHE A 114 14.35 -27.83 37.90
N SER A 115 14.02 -29.10 38.18
CA SER A 115 13.24 -29.96 37.27
C SER A 115 11.76 -29.55 37.22
N ALA A 116 11.46 -28.44 36.55
CA ALA A 116 10.09 -27.96 36.34
C ALA A 116 9.35 -28.86 35.34
N ASN A 117 8.05 -29.07 35.57
CA ASN A 117 7.16 -29.80 34.66
C ASN A 117 6.19 -28.89 33.90
N GLY A 118 6.26 -27.58 34.14
CA GLY A 118 5.57 -26.57 33.37
C GLY A 118 6.19 -25.19 33.56
N ALA A 119 5.93 -24.27 32.64
CA ALA A 119 6.39 -22.89 32.70
C ALA A 119 5.24 -21.89 32.60
N VAL A 120 5.38 -20.75 33.28
CA VAL A 120 4.54 -19.57 33.14
C VAL A 120 5.41 -18.46 32.58
N ILE A 121 5.08 -17.99 31.37
CA ILE A 121 5.85 -16.94 30.71
C ILE A 121 5.26 -15.58 31.08
N VAL A 122 6.12 -14.63 31.41
CA VAL A 122 5.78 -13.24 31.68
C VAL A 122 6.47 -12.36 30.66
N SER A 123 5.69 -11.49 30.02
CA SER A 123 6.08 -10.67 28.87
C SER A 123 5.35 -9.32 28.93
N ASP A 124 5.96 -8.21 28.55
CA ASP A 124 5.27 -6.93 28.32
C ASP A 124 4.96 -6.68 26.83
N GLY A 125 5.79 -7.20 25.93
CA GLY A 125 5.73 -6.93 24.49
C GLY A 125 5.32 -8.11 23.62
N GLU A 126 5.03 -7.80 22.35
CA GLU A 126 4.92 -8.80 21.28
C GLU A 126 6.30 -9.40 20.92
N ASP A 127 7.36 -8.59 21.06
CA ASP A 127 8.74 -9.02 20.77
C ASP A 127 9.20 -10.15 21.70
N ASP A 128 8.88 -10.10 23.00
CA ASP A 128 9.21 -11.17 23.96
C ASP A 128 8.27 -12.37 23.87
N GLU A 129 7.01 -12.18 23.46
CA GLU A 129 6.10 -13.29 23.17
C GLU A 129 6.59 -14.16 21.99
N SER A 130 7.44 -13.62 21.11
CA SER A 130 7.95 -14.34 19.95
C SER A 130 8.84 -15.54 20.29
N VAL A 131 9.43 -15.61 21.48
CA VAL A 131 10.28 -16.75 21.91
C VAL A 131 9.48 -17.89 22.54
N ILE A 132 8.17 -17.70 22.77
CA ILE A 132 7.27 -18.71 23.36
C ILE A 132 7.37 -20.06 22.63
N PRO A 133 7.26 -20.15 21.28
CA PRO A 133 7.34 -21.44 20.58
C PRO A 133 8.67 -22.15 20.78
N ILE A 134 9.73 -21.36 21.02
CA ILE A 134 11.09 -21.85 21.17
C ILE A 134 11.29 -22.43 22.57
N ILE A 135 10.82 -21.73 23.61
CA ILE A 135 10.83 -22.20 25.00
C ILE A 135 9.94 -23.45 25.15
N GLN A 136 8.82 -23.51 24.43
CA GLN A 136 7.89 -24.65 24.45
C GLN A 136 8.54 -25.98 24.06
N ASN A 137 9.61 -25.95 23.25
CA ASN A 137 10.38 -27.15 22.89
C ASN A 137 11.21 -27.71 24.05
N VAL A 138 11.43 -26.93 25.11
CA VAL A 138 12.24 -27.30 26.27
C VAL A 138 11.36 -27.65 27.47
N VAL A 139 10.31 -26.87 27.71
CA VAL A 139 9.39 -27.06 28.84
C VAL A 139 7.95 -26.74 28.40
N PRO A 140 6.94 -27.54 28.80
CA PRO A 140 5.54 -27.25 28.48
C PRO A 140 5.10 -25.90 29.07
N ILE A 141 4.49 -25.06 28.24
CA ILE A 141 3.97 -23.76 28.69
C ILE A 141 2.54 -23.93 29.19
N VAL A 142 2.33 -23.63 30.48
CA VAL A 142 1.04 -23.78 31.16
C VAL A 142 0.22 -22.50 31.04
N SER A 143 0.87 -21.34 31.07
CA SER A 143 0.21 -20.03 31.00
C SER A 143 1.17 -18.97 30.46
N VAL A 144 0.61 -17.96 29.80
CA VAL A 144 1.29 -16.73 29.40
C VAL A 144 0.59 -15.58 30.11
N GLN A 145 1.35 -14.74 30.79
CA GLN A 145 0.88 -13.59 31.55
C GLN A 145 1.47 -12.32 30.95
N ARG A 146 0.61 -11.44 30.44
CA ARG A 146 1.04 -10.18 29.85
C ARG A 146 1.02 -9.05 30.87
N CYS A 147 2.17 -8.41 31.08
CA CYS A 147 2.30 -7.23 31.92
C CYS A 147 1.92 -5.99 31.10
N VAL A 148 0.70 -5.45 31.32
CA VAL A 148 0.27 -4.22 30.66
C VAL A 148 0.42 -3.05 31.63
N MET A 149 1.44 -2.21 31.39
CA MET A 149 1.65 -0.99 32.14
C MET A 149 0.64 0.08 31.74
N LYS A 150 -0.12 0.59 32.71
CA LYS A 150 -1.01 1.75 32.51
C LYS A 150 -0.19 3.03 32.64
N VAL A 151 0.56 3.41 31.60
CA VAL A 151 1.31 4.68 31.59
C VAL A 151 0.43 5.79 30.99
N SER A 152 0.19 6.86 31.75
CA SER A 152 -0.65 8.02 31.39
C SER A 152 0.15 9.13 30.63
N ARG A 153 -0.58 10.07 30.00
CA ARG A 153 -0.20 11.27 29.21
C ARG A 153 -0.18 11.18 27.67
N SER A 154 0.25 10.09 27.04
CA SER A 154 0.34 10.06 25.55
C SER A 154 -1.04 10.15 24.89
N VAL A 155 -2.04 9.45 25.44
CA VAL A 155 -3.44 9.51 24.97
C VAL A 155 -4.09 10.87 25.24
N GLU A 156 -3.81 11.50 26.39
CA GLU A 156 -4.31 12.86 26.70
C GLU A 156 -3.72 13.91 25.76
N TYR A 157 -2.42 13.81 25.46
CA TYR A 157 -1.77 14.69 24.48
C TYR A 157 -2.33 14.46 23.08
N SER A 158 -2.58 13.21 22.66
CA SER A 158 -3.25 12.90 21.39
C SER A 158 -4.66 13.51 21.32
N TYR A 159 -5.46 13.45 22.39
CA TYR A 159 -6.76 14.11 22.45
C TYR A 159 -6.65 15.64 22.45
N ALA A 160 -5.68 16.21 23.15
CA ALA A 160 -5.43 17.65 23.16
C ALA A 160 -4.99 18.18 21.79
N VAL A 161 -4.13 17.43 21.09
CA VAL A 161 -3.69 17.72 19.72
C VAL A 161 -4.86 17.60 18.74
N PHE A 162 -5.66 16.53 18.86
CA PHE A 162 -6.86 16.37 18.04
C PHE A 162 -7.86 17.51 18.25
N GLY A 163 -8.14 17.87 19.51
CA GLY A 163 -8.98 19.02 19.86
C GLY A 163 -8.42 20.35 19.33
N LYS A 164 -7.09 20.53 19.32
CA LYS A 164 -6.43 21.70 18.73
C LYS A 164 -6.67 21.78 17.21
N TYR A 165 -6.60 20.67 16.49
CA TYR A 165 -6.93 20.63 15.07
C TYR A 165 -8.40 20.91 14.80
N LEU A 166 -9.31 20.34 15.61
CA LEU A 166 -10.74 20.62 15.49
C LEU A 166 -11.05 22.11 15.74
N LYS A 167 -10.39 22.72 16.74
CA LYS A 167 -10.48 24.15 17.02
C LYS A 167 -9.89 24.98 15.88
N MET A 168 -8.80 24.55 15.25
CA MET A 168 -8.23 25.21 14.08
C MET A 168 -9.20 25.15 12.89
N ILE A 169 -9.81 24.00 12.62
CA ILE A 169 -10.83 23.85 11.59
C ILE A 169 -12.01 24.80 11.86
N ALA A 170 -12.51 24.87 13.09
CA ALA A 170 -13.67 25.71 13.41
C ALA A 170 -13.36 27.22 13.43
N TYR A 171 -12.26 27.64 14.08
CA TYR A 171 -12.04 29.03 14.46
C TYR A 171 -10.88 29.71 13.71
N ASP A 172 -9.96 28.99 13.08
CA ASP A 172 -8.91 29.62 12.27
C ASP A 172 -9.47 30.01 10.91
N SER A 173 -9.50 31.31 10.62
CA SER A 173 -10.04 31.86 9.37
C SER A 173 -9.42 31.23 8.12
N LYS A 174 -8.16 30.81 8.18
CA LYS A 174 -7.49 30.17 7.04
C LYS A 174 -8.05 28.77 6.78
N TYR A 175 -8.19 27.95 7.81
CA TYR A 175 -8.61 26.54 7.68
C TYR A 175 -10.13 26.39 7.61
N SER A 176 -10.87 27.18 8.39
CA SER A 176 -12.33 27.19 8.44
C SER A 176 -12.96 27.47 7.07
N LYS A 177 -12.39 28.39 6.29
CA LYS A 177 -12.87 28.67 4.92
C LYS A 177 -12.86 27.44 4.02
N PHE A 178 -11.83 26.61 4.09
CA PHE A 178 -11.71 25.41 3.24
C PHE A 178 -12.50 24.22 3.79
N PHE A 179 -12.45 23.99 5.11
CA PHE A 179 -13.07 22.81 5.72
C PHE A 179 -14.55 22.98 6.05
N LEU A 180 -15.00 24.18 6.40
CA LEU A 180 -16.41 24.48 6.72
C LEU A 180 -17.05 25.40 5.68
N GLY A 181 -16.32 26.42 5.22
CA GLY A 181 -16.87 27.44 4.31
C GLY A 181 -17.26 26.86 2.95
N VAL A 182 -16.32 26.23 2.25
CA VAL A 182 -16.59 25.63 0.92
C VAL A 182 -17.68 24.56 1.01
N PRO A 183 -17.60 23.54 1.89
CA PRO A 183 -18.70 22.58 2.04
C PRO A 183 -20.02 23.22 2.49
N GLY A 184 -19.99 24.20 3.38
CA GLY A 184 -21.19 24.90 3.85
C GLY A 184 -21.91 25.66 2.74
N ILE A 185 -21.17 26.36 1.87
CA ILE A 185 -21.73 27.02 0.69
C ILE A 185 -22.31 25.99 -0.29
N LEU A 186 -21.61 24.88 -0.52
CA LEU A 186 -22.10 23.79 -1.38
C LEU A 186 -23.42 23.20 -0.85
N LEU A 187 -23.52 22.97 0.45
CA LEU A 187 -24.74 22.48 1.10
C LEU A 187 -25.88 23.50 1.01
N LEU A 188 -25.61 24.80 1.18
CA LEU A 188 -26.61 25.85 1.00
C LEU A 188 -27.15 25.89 -0.44
N ILE A 189 -26.26 25.84 -1.42
CA ILE A 189 -26.64 25.80 -2.84
C ILE A 189 -27.47 24.55 -3.14
N GLY A 190 -27.06 23.38 -2.63
CA GLY A 190 -27.82 22.14 -2.78
C GLY A 190 -29.20 22.19 -2.11
N GLY A 191 -29.30 22.81 -0.93
CA GLY A 191 -30.56 23.02 -0.22
C GLY A 191 -31.52 23.92 -0.99
N ILE A 192 -31.04 25.05 -1.51
CA ILE A 192 -31.82 25.94 -2.39
C ILE A 192 -32.26 25.19 -3.64
N GLY A 193 -31.36 24.45 -4.28
CA GLY A 193 -31.66 23.65 -5.46
C GLY A 193 -32.78 22.63 -5.23
N THR A 194 -32.85 22.06 -4.03
CA THR A 194 -33.90 21.12 -3.63
C THR A 194 -35.27 21.78 -3.52
N ILE A 195 -35.32 23.00 -2.98
CA ILE A 195 -36.58 23.75 -2.87
C ILE A 195 -37.04 24.24 -4.25
N SER A 196 -36.11 24.62 -5.12
CA SER A 196 -36.40 25.14 -6.47
C SER A 196 -36.63 24.05 -7.53
N GLY A 197 -36.45 22.77 -7.19
CA GLY A 197 -36.65 21.65 -8.12
C GLY A 197 -35.53 21.42 -9.15
N TYR A 198 -34.40 22.14 -9.04
CA TYR A 198 -33.23 22.03 -9.93
C TYR A 198 -32.09 21.21 -9.31
N THR A 199 -32.42 20.24 -8.45
CA THR A 199 -31.41 19.49 -7.68
C THR A 199 -30.42 18.77 -8.59
N GLN A 200 -30.87 18.20 -9.70
CA GLN A 200 -30.02 17.39 -10.58
C GLN A 200 -29.00 18.24 -11.33
N GLU A 201 -29.44 19.36 -11.89
CA GLU A 201 -28.60 20.30 -12.63
C GLU A 201 -27.57 20.95 -11.70
N ILE A 202 -28.01 21.42 -10.53
CA ILE A 202 -27.14 22.02 -9.53
C ILE A 202 -26.13 20.99 -9.02
N PHE A 203 -26.57 19.77 -8.71
CA PHE A 203 -25.68 18.71 -8.25
C PHE A 203 -24.62 18.35 -9.30
N ALA A 204 -25.03 18.21 -10.57
CA ALA A 204 -24.11 17.93 -11.68
C ALA A 204 -23.04 19.03 -11.82
N VAL A 205 -23.44 20.30 -11.72
CA VAL A 205 -22.52 21.45 -11.75
C VAL A 205 -21.58 21.42 -10.55
N LEU A 206 -22.08 21.19 -9.34
CA LEU A 206 -21.26 21.14 -8.12
C LEU A 206 -20.22 20.01 -8.18
N VAL A 207 -20.63 18.81 -8.57
CA VAL A 207 -19.73 17.65 -8.73
C VAL A 207 -18.69 17.92 -9.80
N SER A 208 -19.07 18.56 -10.91
CA SER A 208 -18.13 18.93 -11.98
C SER A 208 -17.08 19.94 -11.51
N ILE A 209 -17.49 20.97 -10.76
CA ILE A 209 -16.56 21.96 -10.19
C ILE A 209 -15.60 21.29 -9.19
N LEU A 210 -16.12 20.43 -8.32
CA LEU A 210 -15.34 19.73 -7.30
C LEU A 210 -14.36 18.73 -7.92
N GLY A 211 -14.81 17.95 -8.90
CA GLY A 211 -13.97 17.06 -9.69
C GLY A 211 -12.89 17.83 -10.45
N GLY A 212 -13.24 18.94 -11.09
CA GLY A 212 -12.27 19.83 -11.75
C GLY A 212 -11.21 20.35 -10.78
N ALA A 213 -11.61 20.83 -9.59
CA ALA A 213 -10.69 21.29 -8.56
C ALA A 213 -9.73 20.18 -8.08
N PHE A 214 -10.24 18.96 -7.91
CA PHE A 214 -9.42 17.81 -7.55
C PHE A 214 -8.45 17.42 -8.65
N LEU A 215 -8.87 17.43 -9.93
CA LEU A 215 -7.96 17.15 -11.05
C LEU A 215 -6.85 18.21 -11.15
N ILE A 216 -7.20 19.50 -11.02
CA ILE A 216 -6.21 20.58 -11.01
C ILE A 216 -5.16 20.34 -9.93
N ARG A 217 -5.59 19.94 -8.73
CA ARG A 217 -4.69 19.72 -7.60
C ARG A 217 -3.91 18.41 -7.68
N ALA A 218 -4.55 17.31 -8.06
CA ALA A 218 -3.94 15.97 -8.13
C ALA A 218 -2.84 15.87 -9.18
N PHE A 219 -3.00 16.60 -10.29
CA PHE A 219 -2.01 16.63 -11.36
C PHE A 219 -1.06 17.84 -11.26
N ASP A 220 -1.11 18.62 -10.17
CA ASP A 220 -0.36 19.87 -9.98
C ASP A 220 -0.39 20.74 -11.26
N VAL A 221 -1.58 20.87 -11.87
CA VAL A 221 -1.76 21.53 -13.18
C VAL A 221 -1.31 22.98 -13.12
N ASP A 222 -1.48 23.62 -11.95
CA ASP A 222 -0.99 24.96 -11.62
C ASP A 222 0.54 25.07 -11.76
N ARG A 223 1.28 24.09 -11.23
CA ARG A 223 2.75 24.05 -11.32
C ARG A 223 3.24 23.64 -12.70
N ALA A 224 2.54 22.69 -13.33
CA ALA A 224 2.82 22.26 -14.69
C ALA A 224 2.73 23.45 -15.64
N TRP A 225 1.68 24.28 -15.50
CA TRP A 225 1.49 25.52 -16.27
C TRP A 225 2.58 26.55 -16.02
N ALA A 226 2.95 26.78 -14.75
CA ALA A 226 4.01 27.74 -14.38
C ALA A 226 5.37 27.36 -14.99
N ASN A 227 5.75 26.08 -14.94
CA ASN A 227 7.00 25.59 -15.54
C ASN A 227 6.95 25.51 -17.07
N TRP A 228 5.75 25.45 -17.66
CA TRP A 228 5.55 25.44 -19.11
C TRP A 228 5.81 26.79 -19.79
N SER A 229 5.86 27.88 -19.02
CA SER A 229 5.89 29.26 -19.52
C SER A 229 7.26 29.78 -19.98
N LYS A 230 8.35 29.00 -19.91
CA LYS A 230 9.66 29.44 -20.41
C LYS A 230 9.66 29.46 -21.95
N PRO A 231 9.73 30.64 -22.61
CA PRO A 231 9.57 30.75 -24.05
C PRO A 231 10.84 30.27 -24.75
N THR A 232 10.87 28.98 -25.08
CA THR A 232 11.87 28.40 -25.98
C THR A 232 11.16 28.00 -27.28
N PRO A 233 11.78 28.16 -28.47
CA PRO A 233 11.15 27.78 -29.74
C PRO A 233 10.65 26.32 -29.75
N ALA A 234 11.46 25.41 -29.19
CA ALA A 234 11.08 24.01 -29.01
C ALA A 234 9.93 23.82 -28.02
N GLY A 235 9.86 24.62 -26.95
CA GLY A 235 8.73 24.62 -26.01
C GLY A 235 7.42 25.07 -26.66
N LEU A 236 7.47 26.12 -27.49
CA LEU A 236 6.31 26.64 -28.23
C LEU A 236 5.76 25.61 -29.23
N ILE A 237 6.64 24.96 -29.99
CA ILE A 237 6.25 23.88 -30.92
C ILE A 237 5.54 22.75 -30.16
N ARG A 238 6.12 22.32 -29.03
CA ARG A 238 5.52 21.27 -28.19
C ARG A 238 4.17 21.70 -27.61
N MET A 239 4.05 22.97 -27.18
CA MET A 239 2.80 23.53 -26.66
C MET A 239 1.70 23.52 -27.71
N PHE A 240 1.98 24.13 -28.87
CA PHE A 240 1.02 24.25 -29.94
C PHE A 240 0.52 22.87 -30.38
N THR A 241 1.44 21.96 -30.69
CA THR A 241 1.10 20.60 -31.12
C THR A 241 0.39 19.77 -30.06
N MET A 242 0.69 19.97 -28.77
CA MET A 242 -0.03 19.32 -27.68
C MET A 242 -1.45 19.83 -27.55
N VAL A 243 -1.66 21.15 -27.54
CA VAL A 243 -2.99 21.77 -27.48
C VAL A 243 -3.81 21.38 -28.71
N THR A 244 -3.24 21.51 -29.92
CA THR A 244 -3.88 21.09 -31.16
C THR A 244 -4.22 19.61 -31.13
N GLY A 245 -3.30 18.74 -30.68
CA GLY A 245 -3.55 17.31 -30.60
C GLY A 245 -4.64 16.93 -29.61
N VAL A 246 -4.74 17.63 -28.47
CA VAL A 246 -5.84 17.46 -27.50
C VAL A 246 -7.17 17.93 -28.10
N ILE A 247 -7.20 19.08 -28.77
CA ILE A 247 -8.42 19.60 -29.42
C ILE A 247 -8.92 18.63 -30.49
N ILE A 248 -8.02 18.15 -31.37
CA ILE A 248 -8.36 17.17 -32.41
C ILE A 248 -8.76 15.83 -31.76
N GLY A 249 -8.08 15.43 -30.68
CA GLY A 249 -8.44 14.25 -29.90
C GLY A 249 -9.84 14.34 -29.29
N LEU A 250 -10.26 15.50 -28.78
CA LEU A 250 -11.63 15.73 -28.31
C LEU A 250 -12.63 15.76 -29.48
N ALA A 251 -12.25 16.34 -30.62
CA ALA A 251 -13.06 16.34 -31.83
C ALA A 251 -13.34 14.93 -32.36
N SER A 252 -12.52 13.94 -32.00
CA SER A 252 -12.76 12.54 -32.36
C SER A 252 -14.05 11.97 -31.77
N ILE A 253 -14.43 12.41 -30.57
CA ILE A 253 -15.68 11.97 -29.93
C ILE A 253 -16.86 12.44 -30.78
N LEU A 254 -16.82 13.72 -31.18
CA LEU A 254 -17.85 14.33 -32.01
C LEU A 254 -17.92 13.69 -33.40
N SER A 255 -16.76 13.42 -34.00
CA SER A 255 -16.64 12.68 -35.27
C SER A 255 -17.21 11.27 -35.16
N GLY A 256 -16.90 10.55 -34.07
CA GLY A 256 -17.46 9.22 -33.80
C GLY A 256 -18.98 9.23 -33.76
N PHE A 257 -19.59 10.19 -33.05
CA PHE A 257 -21.06 10.33 -33.03
C PHE A 257 -21.63 10.64 -34.42
N SER A 258 -20.95 11.46 -35.23
CA SER A 258 -21.41 11.79 -36.58
C SER A 258 -21.34 10.64 -37.58
N ALA A 259 -20.50 9.63 -37.33
CA ALA A 259 -20.32 8.48 -38.22
C ALA A 259 -21.39 7.40 -38.05
N ILE A 260 -22.19 7.45 -36.97
CA ILE A 260 -23.28 6.52 -36.72
C ILE A 260 -24.42 6.84 -37.71
N HIS A 261 -24.71 5.93 -38.63
CA HIS A 261 -25.68 6.13 -39.73
C HIS A 261 -27.14 5.83 -39.34
N THR A 262 -27.41 5.43 -38.09
CA THR A 262 -28.79 5.26 -37.61
C THR A 262 -29.46 6.61 -37.48
N ASN A 263 -30.71 6.77 -37.92
CA ASN A 263 -31.46 8.02 -37.89
C ASN A 263 -31.51 8.64 -36.47
N ILE A 264 -30.59 9.55 -36.16
CA ILE A 264 -30.53 10.32 -34.90
C ILE A 264 -31.78 11.22 -34.70
N LEU A 265 -32.65 11.31 -35.72
CA LEU A 265 -33.92 12.05 -35.69
C LEU A 265 -35.10 11.25 -35.13
N ASP A 266 -34.91 9.99 -34.72
CA ASP A 266 -35.98 9.23 -34.07
C ASP A 266 -36.07 9.60 -32.55
N PRO A 267 -37.17 10.20 -32.07
CA PRO A 267 -37.29 10.70 -30.70
C PRO A 267 -37.10 9.64 -29.61
N GLN A 268 -37.16 8.34 -29.95
CA GLN A 268 -36.96 7.25 -29.00
C GLN A 268 -35.48 7.05 -28.58
N VAL A 269 -34.50 7.45 -29.40
CA VAL A 269 -33.07 7.21 -29.12
C VAL A 269 -32.48 8.31 -28.24
N ILE A 270 -32.95 9.55 -28.39
CA ILE A 270 -32.53 10.71 -27.60
C ILE A 270 -32.87 10.53 -26.11
N GLY A 271 -33.94 9.78 -25.80
CA GLY A 271 -34.37 9.48 -24.43
C GLY A 271 -33.61 8.35 -23.71
N THR A 272 -32.85 7.50 -24.43
CA THR A 272 -32.26 6.28 -23.85
C THR A 272 -30.79 6.37 -23.46
N GLY A 273 -30.13 7.51 -23.72
CA GLY A 273 -28.76 7.78 -23.27
C GLY A 273 -27.67 6.91 -23.90
N VAL A 274 -26.43 7.26 -23.55
CA VAL A 274 -25.16 6.59 -23.91
C VAL A 274 -25.13 5.05 -23.75
N PRO A 275 -25.89 4.38 -22.83
CA PRO A 275 -25.77 2.93 -22.62
C PRO A 275 -26.09 2.04 -23.83
N ASN A 276 -26.95 2.47 -24.76
CA ASN A 276 -27.31 1.65 -25.93
C ASN A 276 -26.20 1.63 -27.01
N ILE A 277 -25.32 2.63 -27.02
CA ILE A 277 -24.21 2.74 -28.01
C ILE A 277 -23.12 1.69 -27.74
N LEU A 278 -22.89 1.34 -26.46
CA LEU A 278 -21.95 0.29 -26.09
C LEU A 278 -22.51 -1.13 -26.23
N SER A 279 -23.83 -1.26 -26.29
CA SER A 279 -24.51 -2.55 -26.27
C SER A 279 -24.69 -3.15 -27.67
N ASP A 280 -24.80 -2.32 -28.71
CA ASP A 280 -24.85 -2.79 -30.10
C ASP A 280 -23.45 -2.74 -30.75
N ARG A 281 -22.99 -3.92 -31.20
CA ARG A 281 -21.68 -4.11 -31.82
C ARG A 281 -21.50 -3.23 -33.06
N VAL A 282 -22.53 -3.10 -33.89
CA VAL A 282 -22.44 -2.37 -35.18
C VAL A 282 -22.38 -0.87 -34.93
N THR A 283 -23.26 -0.34 -34.06
CA THR A 283 -23.25 1.07 -33.65
C THR A 283 -21.92 1.46 -33.00
N PHE A 284 -21.39 0.61 -32.12
CA PHE A 284 -20.07 0.81 -31.51
C PHE A 284 -18.94 0.79 -32.56
N GLY A 285 -19.00 -0.13 -33.52
CA GLY A 285 -18.07 -0.19 -34.64
C GLY A 285 -18.06 1.09 -35.47
N GLN A 286 -19.23 1.62 -35.83
CA GLN A 286 -19.37 2.88 -36.59
C GLN A 286 -18.84 4.09 -35.81
N PHE A 287 -19.11 4.16 -34.51
CA PHE A 287 -18.57 5.20 -33.64
C PHE A 287 -17.03 5.20 -33.64
N ILE A 288 -16.44 4.02 -33.42
CA ILE A 288 -14.99 3.85 -33.43
C ILE A 288 -14.41 4.22 -34.81
N ALA A 289 -15.07 3.80 -35.90
CA ALA A 289 -14.65 4.12 -37.27
C ALA A 289 -14.51 5.63 -37.50
N GLY A 290 -15.50 6.39 -37.06
CA GLY A 290 -15.50 7.85 -37.17
C GLY A 290 -14.48 8.52 -36.25
N ALA A 291 -14.24 7.96 -35.07
CA ALA A 291 -13.33 8.54 -34.09
C ALA A 291 -11.85 8.31 -34.42
N ILE A 292 -11.49 7.14 -34.95
CA ILE A 292 -10.09 6.72 -35.17
C ILE A 292 -9.26 7.74 -35.97
N PRO A 293 -9.70 8.26 -37.13
CA PRO A 293 -8.88 9.17 -37.93
C PRO A 293 -8.48 10.43 -37.15
N PHE A 294 -9.43 11.04 -36.44
CA PHE A 294 -9.17 12.23 -35.63
C PHE A 294 -8.32 11.90 -34.40
N LEU A 295 -8.56 10.77 -33.73
CA LEU A 295 -7.67 10.32 -32.64
C LEU A 295 -6.23 10.12 -33.12
N TRP A 296 -6.04 9.49 -34.29
CA TRP A 296 -4.70 9.26 -34.85
C TRP A 296 -4.00 10.55 -35.26
N ILE A 297 -4.73 11.50 -35.85
CA ILE A 297 -4.19 12.84 -36.16
C ILE A 297 -3.83 13.58 -34.87
N GLY A 298 -4.67 13.51 -33.84
CA GLY A 298 -4.42 14.13 -32.54
C GLY A 298 -3.17 13.56 -31.85
N MET A 299 -3.06 12.24 -31.76
CA MET A 299 -1.87 11.56 -31.23
C MET A 299 -0.62 11.85 -32.07
N GLY A 300 -0.76 11.84 -33.40
CA GLY A 300 0.32 12.14 -34.34
C GLY A 300 0.83 13.57 -34.20
N ALA A 301 -0.06 14.54 -33.97
CA ALA A 301 0.32 15.91 -33.69
C ALA A 301 1.14 16.01 -32.39
N ILE A 302 0.69 15.35 -31.30
CA ILE A 302 1.40 15.34 -30.01
C ILE A 302 2.80 14.71 -30.16
N PHE A 303 2.89 13.51 -30.72
CA PHE A 303 4.16 12.79 -30.86
C PHE A 303 5.09 13.47 -31.85
N GLY A 304 4.57 13.96 -32.98
CA GLY A 304 5.34 14.73 -33.96
C GLY A 304 5.88 16.03 -33.37
N GLY A 305 5.08 16.71 -32.56
CA GLY A 305 5.48 17.90 -31.83
C GLY A 305 6.58 17.67 -30.80
N ILE A 306 6.47 16.58 -30.02
CA ILE A 306 7.51 16.17 -29.08
C ILE A 306 8.80 15.84 -29.84
N LEU A 307 8.71 15.04 -30.91
CA LEU A 307 9.86 14.69 -31.74
C LEU A 307 10.55 15.93 -32.30
N LEU A 308 9.80 16.86 -32.90
CA LEU A 308 10.36 18.09 -33.47
C LEU A 308 10.98 18.98 -32.39
N SER A 309 10.35 19.09 -31.22
CA SER A 309 10.89 19.85 -30.09
C SER A 309 12.21 19.28 -29.54
N ASN A 310 12.30 17.95 -29.44
CA ASN A 310 13.49 17.25 -28.95
C ASN A 310 14.60 17.19 -30.00
N TRP A 311 14.21 17.25 -31.28
CA TRP A 311 15.13 17.41 -32.41
C TRP A 311 15.84 18.76 -32.36
N LEU A 312 15.08 19.85 -32.22
CA LEU A 312 15.62 21.22 -32.11
C LEU A 312 16.49 21.44 -30.87
N LYS A 313 16.25 20.71 -29.77
CA LYS A 313 17.08 20.76 -28.57
C LYS A 313 18.35 19.89 -28.63
N GLY A 314 18.57 19.13 -29.71
CA GLY A 314 19.73 18.24 -29.84
C GLY A 314 19.75 17.06 -28.85
N SER A 315 18.60 16.70 -28.27
CA SER A 315 18.53 15.70 -27.20
C SER A 315 18.70 14.26 -27.72
N LEU A 316 19.29 13.37 -26.90
CA LEU A 316 19.45 11.94 -27.23
C LEU A 316 18.12 11.16 -27.26
N ARG A 317 17.00 11.77 -26.82
CA ARG A 317 15.66 11.17 -26.78
C ARG A 317 14.95 11.13 -28.14
N GLN A 318 15.55 11.73 -29.18
CA GLN A 318 15.00 11.71 -30.55
C GLN A 318 14.73 10.29 -31.06
N ILE A 319 15.55 9.31 -30.70
CA ILE A 319 15.40 7.93 -31.18
C ILE A 319 14.14 7.27 -30.62
N THR A 320 13.88 7.44 -29.32
CA THR A 320 12.66 6.94 -28.69
C THR A 320 11.42 7.64 -29.25
N ASP A 321 11.52 8.92 -29.61
CA ASP A 321 10.40 9.66 -30.20
C ASP A 321 10.11 9.27 -31.65
N VAL A 322 11.15 8.97 -32.45
CA VAL A 322 10.98 8.39 -33.80
C VAL A 322 10.30 7.02 -33.70
N LEU A 323 10.73 6.19 -32.74
CA LEU A 323 10.12 4.88 -32.53
C LEU A 323 8.62 5.01 -32.17
N ARG A 324 8.24 5.96 -31.31
CA ARG A 324 6.82 6.24 -30.99
C ARG A 324 5.99 6.58 -32.23
N MET A 325 6.53 7.39 -33.15
CA MET A 325 5.86 7.71 -34.41
C MET A 325 5.69 6.48 -35.30
N ILE A 326 6.73 5.64 -35.41
CA ILE A 326 6.66 4.40 -36.19
C ILE A 326 5.60 3.47 -35.61
N VAL A 327 5.57 3.30 -34.29
CA VAL A 327 4.54 2.49 -33.60
C VAL A 327 3.14 3.02 -33.89
N LEU A 328 2.93 4.34 -33.79
CA LEU A 328 1.61 4.93 -34.05
C LEU A 328 1.11 4.67 -35.48
N VAL A 329 1.96 4.86 -36.48
CA VAL A 329 1.63 4.60 -37.90
C VAL A 329 1.39 3.11 -38.12
N SER A 330 2.25 2.28 -37.53
CA SER A 330 2.23 0.84 -37.69
C SER A 330 1.01 0.17 -37.06
N LEU A 331 0.42 0.76 -36.02
CA LEU A 331 -0.79 0.25 -35.38
C LEU A 331 -2.08 0.64 -36.11
N TYR A 332 -2.07 1.70 -36.93
CA TYR A 332 -3.27 2.19 -37.61
C TYR A 332 -4.01 1.10 -38.40
N PRO A 333 -3.36 0.27 -39.25
CA PRO A 333 -4.06 -0.77 -40.00
C PRO A 333 -4.72 -1.83 -39.11
N THR A 334 -4.12 -2.15 -37.97
CA THR A 334 -4.69 -3.12 -37.02
C THR A 334 -5.96 -2.57 -36.40
N VAL A 335 -5.92 -1.31 -35.98
CA VAL A 335 -7.05 -0.64 -35.32
C VAL A 335 -8.17 -0.37 -36.32
N TYR A 336 -7.84 -0.02 -37.56
CA TYR A 336 -8.83 0.11 -38.64
C TYR A 336 -9.48 -1.23 -39.01
N GLN A 337 -8.70 -2.32 -39.08
CA GLN A 337 -9.26 -3.65 -39.35
C GLN A 337 -10.16 -4.14 -38.21
N PHE A 338 -9.85 -3.78 -36.97
CA PHE A 338 -10.71 -4.05 -35.81
C PHE A 338 -12.09 -3.39 -35.96
N THR A 339 -12.13 -2.17 -36.49
CA THR A 339 -13.38 -1.50 -36.83
C THR A 339 -14.18 -2.25 -37.90
N ASN A 340 -13.54 -2.70 -38.97
CA ASN A 340 -14.21 -3.48 -40.02
C ASN A 340 -14.78 -4.80 -39.49
N LEU A 341 -14.07 -5.46 -38.57
CA LEU A 341 -14.57 -6.64 -37.88
C LEU A 341 -15.84 -6.34 -37.08
N LEU A 342 -15.93 -5.19 -36.41
CA LEU A 342 -17.12 -4.81 -35.64
C LEU A 342 -18.32 -4.49 -36.55
N ILE A 343 -18.09 -3.86 -37.70
CA ILE A 343 -19.16 -3.39 -38.60
C ILE A 343 -19.65 -4.50 -39.54
N ASN A 344 -18.73 -5.21 -40.19
CA ASN A 344 -19.03 -6.12 -41.32
C ASN A 344 -19.07 -7.60 -40.92
N ASP A 345 -18.91 -7.90 -39.63
CA ASP A 345 -18.80 -9.26 -39.09
C ASP A 345 -17.72 -10.12 -39.79
N GLU A 346 -16.61 -9.50 -40.17
CA GLU A 346 -15.49 -10.22 -40.75
C GLU A 346 -14.86 -11.18 -39.73
N SER A 347 -14.28 -12.27 -40.25
CA SER A 347 -13.57 -13.24 -39.41
C SER A 347 -12.42 -12.57 -38.64
N SER A 348 -12.26 -12.92 -37.37
CA SER A 348 -11.15 -12.47 -36.51
C SER A 348 -9.76 -12.79 -37.07
N PHE A 349 -9.65 -13.74 -38.00
CA PHE A 349 -8.40 -14.05 -38.68
C PHE A 349 -7.86 -12.88 -39.53
N THR A 350 -8.72 -11.95 -39.96
CA THR A 350 -8.31 -10.77 -40.74
C THR A 350 -7.46 -9.78 -39.93
N LEU A 351 -7.50 -9.84 -38.60
CA LEU A 351 -6.65 -9.02 -37.72
C LEU A 351 -5.20 -9.46 -37.69
N ILE A 352 -4.92 -10.74 -37.97
CA ILE A 352 -3.60 -11.32 -37.79
C ILE A 352 -2.57 -10.72 -38.75
N PRO A 353 -2.83 -10.61 -40.08
CA PRO A 353 -1.87 -10.00 -41.00
C PRO A 353 -1.48 -8.55 -40.66
N PRO A 354 -2.39 -7.59 -40.44
CA PRO A 354 -2.02 -6.22 -40.11
C PRO A 354 -1.31 -6.12 -38.75
N PHE A 355 -1.69 -6.95 -37.77
CA PHE A 355 -1.02 -6.99 -36.47
C PHE A 355 0.43 -7.50 -36.59
N LEU A 356 0.64 -8.62 -37.28
CA LEU A 356 1.99 -9.19 -37.47
C LEU A 356 2.87 -8.27 -38.31
N ALA A 357 2.32 -7.67 -39.37
CA ALA A 357 3.04 -6.69 -40.18
C ALA A 357 3.46 -5.49 -39.32
N GLY A 358 2.55 -4.99 -38.48
CA GLY A 358 2.86 -3.87 -37.60
C GLY A 358 3.91 -4.20 -36.53
N LEU A 359 3.79 -5.38 -35.92
CA LEU A 359 4.78 -5.89 -34.97
C LEU A 359 6.16 -6.05 -35.64
N ALA A 360 6.22 -6.59 -36.85
CA ALA A 360 7.47 -6.72 -37.60
C ALA A 360 8.11 -5.35 -37.89
N ILE A 361 7.33 -4.38 -38.39
CA ILE A 361 7.81 -3.01 -38.66
C ILE A 361 8.39 -2.37 -37.39
N THR A 362 7.69 -2.50 -36.27
CA THR A 362 8.13 -1.89 -35.00
C THR A 362 9.39 -2.57 -34.44
N LEU A 363 9.49 -3.90 -34.48
CA LEU A 363 10.69 -4.64 -34.03
C LEU A 363 11.91 -4.39 -34.90
N ILE A 364 11.75 -4.41 -36.23
CA ILE A 364 12.84 -4.11 -37.17
C ILE A 364 13.33 -2.68 -36.95
N SER A 365 12.39 -1.73 -36.85
CA SER A 365 12.71 -0.32 -36.61
C SER A 365 13.42 -0.10 -35.28
N ALA A 366 12.92 -0.73 -34.21
CA ALA A 366 13.54 -0.67 -32.88
C ALA A 366 14.96 -1.21 -32.93
N THR A 367 15.16 -2.39 -33.52
CA THR A 367 16.48 -3.03 -33.62
C THR A 367 17.48 -2.16 -34.39
N PHE A 368 17.06 -1.58 -35.51
CA PHE A 368 17.90 -0.68 -36.30
C PHE A 368 18.25 0.60 -35.54
N LEU A 369 17.26 1.22 -34.89
CA LEU A 369 17.42 2.44 -34.10
C LEU A 369 18.33 2.22 -32.87
N PHE A 370 18.16 1.12 -32.13
CA PHE A 370 19.02 0.75 -31.00
C PHE A 370 20.45 0.45 -31.45
N ARG A 371 20.63 -0.26 -32.58
CA ARG A 371 21.96 -0.54 -33.13
C ARG A 371 22.68 0.75 -33.55
N LYS A 372 21.96 1.69 -34.17
CA LYS A 372 22.48 3.02 -34.53
C LYS A 372 22.86 3.84 -33.29
N TYR A 373 22.09 3.72 -32.20
CA TYR A 373 22.41 4.39 -30.93
C TYR A 373 23.66 3.80 -30.27
N ARG A 374 23.75 2.47 -30.17
CA ARG A 374 24.90 1.78 -29.54
C ARG A 374 26.22 2.08 -30.25
N LYS A 375 26.21 2.23 -31.58
CA LYS A 375 27.39 2.65 -32.37
C LYS A 375 27.80 4.11 -32.12
N LYS A 376 26.86 5.01 -31.84
CA LYS A 376 27.15 6.43 -31.55
C LYS A 376 27.73 6.67 -30.15
N LYS A 377 27.47 5.77 -29.19
CA LYS A 377 27.80 5.97 -27.76
C LYS A 377 29.04 5.21 -27.27
N GLY A 378 29.86 4.63 -28.16
CA GLY A 378 31.12 4.01 -27.75
C GLY A 378 30.97 2.86 -26.74
N GLY A 379 29.90 2.08 -26.82
CA GLY A 379 29.83 0.81 -26.11
C GLY A 379 29.68 0.85 -24.59
N GLU A 380 29.22 1.93 -23.96
CA GLU A 380 28.77 1.84 -22.57
C GLU A 380 27.33 1.32 -22.47
N VAL A 381 27.22 0.26 -21.67
CA VAL A 381 26.01 -0.48 -21.33
C VAL A 381 25.02 0.46 -20.66
N LEU A 382 23.77 0.45 -21.13
CA LEU A 382 22.67 1.14 -20.46
C LEU A 382 22.38 0.39 -19.14
N SER A 383 22.80 0.96 -18.01
CA SER A 383 22.06 0.80 -16.76
C SER A 383 21.13 2.01 -16.61
N GLU A 384 19.85 1.79 -16.83
CA GLU A 384 18.73 2.26 -16.00
C GLU A 384 17.45 1.61 -16.53
#